data_AF-D7BCB9-F1
#
_entry.id   AF-D7BCB9-F1
#
_cell.length_a   1.000
_cell.length_b   1.000
_cell.length_c   1.000
_cell.angle_alpha   90.00
_cell.angle_beta   90.00
_cell.angle_gamma   90.00
#
_symmetry.space_group_name_H-M   'P 1'
#
loop_
_entity.id
_entity.type
_entity.pdbx_description
1 polymer ?
#
loop_
_entity_poly.entity_id
_entity_poly.type
_entity_poly.pdbx_seq_one_letter_code
_entity_poly.pdbx_strand_id
1 'polypeptide(L)'
;MNLFHRKSHPLEQLRKEKERLEARLAELESDLEFCRKQNERIAHEAAPALKENAVLRYQLFKCQSDRQVLEFHVQGSRAEAMAALNLLRRLSPTAEASADPLEAILSFAHEAKVLGAFYPPLPALEARAQALWQERHSQAWAFDPWRWLALHASSLLQALEHRRQQSIHEVEHLAEGLAALDAGLGGLADLLVELIQNLDREKSDELS
;
A
#
# COMPACT_ATOMS: atom_id res chain seq x y z
N MET A 1 -14.92 96.47 46.12
CA MET A 1 -15.21 95.01 46.12
C MET A 1 -15.80 94.64 44.77
N ASN A 2 -15.30 93.55 44.19
CA ASN A 2 -15.31 93.25 42.75
C ASN A 2 -16.71 93.04 42.14
N LEU A 3 -17.09 93.92 41.22
CA LEU A 3 -18.30 93.88 40.38
C LEU A 3 -17.93 93.59 38.92
N PHE A 4 -17.35 92.43 38.61
CA PHE A 4 -17.21 91.95 37.23
C PHE A 4 -17.21 90.42 37.18
N HIS A 5 -18.39 89.81 37.19
CA HIS A 5 -18.57 88.46 36.63
C HIS A 5 -19.09 88.64 35.20
N ARG A 6 -18.18 88.74 34.24
CA ARG A 6 -18.52 88.60 32.82
C ARG A 6 -19.01 87.16 32.61
N LYS A 7 -20.32 86.98 32.46
CA LYS A 7 -20.86 85.77 31.84
C LYS A 7 -20.29 85.72 30.42
N SER A 8 -19.43 84.75 30.13
CA SER A 8 -18.90 84.55 28.78
C SER A 8 -20.05 84.46 27.79
N HIS A 9 -19.99 85.21 26.69
CA HIS A 9 -21.06 85.24 25.69
C HIS A 9 -21.28 83.82 25.13
N PRO A 10 -22.52 83.33 24.97
CA PRO A 10 -22.80 81.99 24.45
C PRO A 10 -22.19 81.75 23.05
N LEU A 11 -21.96 82.81 22.28
CA LEU A 11 -21.27 82.77 20.98
C LEU A 11 -19.77 82.45 21.10
N GLU A 12 -19.10 82.87 22.18
CA GLU A 12 -17.69 82.51 22.42
C GLU A 12 -17.54 81.04 22.83
N GLN A 13 -18.49 80.50 23.59
CA GLN A 13 -18.50 79.09 23.97
C GLN A 13 -18.71 78.20 22.75
N LEU A 14 -19.67 78.54 21.88
CA LEU A 14 -19.91 77.83 20.63
C LEU A 14 -18.72 77.89 19.65
N ARG A 15 -17.99 79.02 19.62
CA ARG A 15 -16.76 79.14 18.81
C ARG A 15 -15.65 78.20 19.31
N LYS A 16 -15.42 78.17 20.61
CA LYS A 16 -14.43 77.27 21.22
C LYS A 16 -14.80 75.80 21.04
N GLU A 17 -16.08 75.47 21.12
CA GLU A 17 -16.56 74.11 20.89
C GLU A 17 -16.41 73.70 19.43
N LYS A 18 -16.73 74.60 18.49
CA LYS A 18 -16.48 74.40 17.06
C LYS A 18 -14.99 74.16 16.77
N GLU A 19 -14.10 75.01 17.28
CA GLU A 19 -12.64 74.84 17.11
C GLU A 19 -12.14 73.51 17.69
N ARG A 20 -12.66 73.09 18.85
CA ARG A 20 -12.33 71.80 19.46
C ARG A 20 -12.82 70.62 18.61
N LEU A 21 -14.03 70.70 18.06
CA LEU A 21 -14.60 69.68 17.20
C LEU A 21 -13.88 69.60 15.86
N GLU A 22 -13.50 70.74 15.27
CA GLU A 22 -12.69 70.80 14.04
C GLU A 22 -11.29 70.19 14.26
N ALA A 23 -10.64 70.51 15.38
CA ALA A 23 -9.36 69.89 15.73
C ALA A 23 -9.50 68.36 15.93
N ARG A 24 -10.57 67.91 16.58
CA ARG A 24 -10.83 66.48 16.78
C ARG A 24 -11.18 65.76 15.48
N LEU A 25 -11.89 66.42 14.58
CA LEU A 25 -12.23 65.90 13.26
C LEU A 25 -10.96 65.74 12.42
N ALA A 26 -10.06 66.74 12.43
CA ALA A 26 -8.77 66.65 11.76
C ALA A 26 -7.87 65.52 12.32
N GLU A 27 -7.87 65.32 13.64
CA GLU A 27 -7.15 64.21 14.29
C GLU A 27 -7.72 62.85 13.84
N LEU A 28 -9.04 62.69 13.84
CA LEU A 28 -9.70 61.46 13.39
C LEU A 28 -9.51 61.19 11.89
N GLU A 29 -9.49 62.22 11.05
CA GLU A 29 -9.18 62.09 9.62
C GLU A 29 -7.75 61.62 9.41
N SER A 30 -6.78 62.15 10.17
CA SER A 30 -5.39 61.70 10.15
C SER A 30 -5.26 60.24 10.60
N ASP A 31 -5.93 59.84 11.69
CA ASP A 31 -5.92 58.46 12.18
C ASP A 31 -6.56 57.49 11.18
N LEU A 32 -7.64 57.91 10.51
CA LEU A 32 -8.26 57.12 9.44
C LEU A 32 -7.33 56.94 8.25
N GLU A 33 -6.61 57.99 7.85
CA GLU A 33 -5.65 57.90 6.75
C GLU A 33 -4.46 56.98 7.11
N PHE A 34 -3.98 57.07 8.35
CA PHE A 34 -2.95 56.16 8.88
C PHE A 34 -3.41 54.71 8.87
N CYS A 35 -4.61 54.43 9.38
CA CYS A 35 -5.19 53.08 9.38
C CYS A 35 -5.39 52.54 7.96
N ARG A 36 -5.81 53.38 7.00
CA ARG A 36 -5.94 52.99 5.59
C ARG A 36 -4.60 52.58 4.99
N LYS A 37 -3.55 53.38 5.20
CA LYS A 37 -2.19 53.05 4.73
C LYS A 37 -1.64 51.77 5.35
N GLN A 38 -1.90 51.54 6.65
CA GLN A 38 -1.55 50.29 7.32
C GLN A 38 -2.29 49.09 6.72
N ASN A 39 -3.60 49.21 6.47
CA ASN A 39 -4.38 48.14 5.84
C ASN A 39 -3.88 47.83 4.42
N GLU A 40 -3.56 48.83 3.62
CA GLU A 40 -2.99 48.64 2.28
C GLU A 40 -1.65 47.92 2.34
N ARG A 41 -0.79 48.29 3.30
CA ARG A 41 0.50 47.64 3.51
C ARG A 41 0.33 46.17 3.91
N ILE A 42 -0.54 45.88 4.88
CA ILE A 42 -0.81 44.52 5.33
C ILE A 42 -1.39 43.68 4.19
N ALA A 43 -2.32 44.24 3.40
CA ALA A 43 -2.88 43.56 2.24
C ALA A 43 -1.80 43.24 1.18
N HIS A 44 -0.87 44.18 0.95
CA HIS A 44 0.24 43.99 0.02
C HIS A 44 1.23 42.92 0.53
N GLU A 45 1.54 42.92 1.83
CA GLU A 45 2.43 41.95 2.46
C GLU A 45 1.80 40.54 2.55
N ALA A 46 0.47 40.44 2.72
CA ALA A 46 -0.25 39.16 2.80
C ALA A 46 -0.55 38.55 1.43
N ALA A 47 -0.65 39.35 0.37
CA ALA A 47 -1.01 38.88 -0.97
C ALA A 47 -0.10 37.76 -1.54
N PRO A 48 1.24 37.80 -1.39
CA PRO A 48 2.12 36.72 -1.83
C PRO A 48 1.86 35.41 -1.09
N ALA A 49 1.73 35.47 0.24
CA ALA A 49 1.48 34.30 1.07
C ALA A 49 0.13 33.64 0.74
N LEU A 50 -0.90 34.45 0.46
CA LEU A 50 -2.21 33.94 0.03
C LEU A 50 -2.14 33.25 -1.34
N LYS A 51 -1.38 33.80 -2.29
CA LYS A 51 -1.15 33.17 -3.60
C LYS A 51 -0.39 31.85 -3.47
N GLU A 52 0.67 31.83 -2.69
CA GLU A 52 1.45 30.62 -2.44
C GLU A 52 0.59 29.55 -1.75
N ASN A 53 -0.22 29.93 -0.75
CA ASN A 53 -1.14 29.00 -0.10
C ASN A 53 -2.15 28.40 -1.08
N ALA A 54 -2.67 29.18 -2.02
CA ALA A 54 -3.57 28.67 -3.06
C ALA A 54 -2.86 27.66 -3.99
N VAL A 55 -1.61 27.93 -4.39
CA VAL A 55 -0.81 27.01 -5.20
C VAL A 55 -0.53 25.71 -4.43
N LEU A 56 -0.13 25.80 -3.16
CA LEU A 56 0.14 24.64 -2.32
C LEU A 56 -1.11 23.78 -2.11
N ARG A 57 -2.28 24.39 -1.91
CA ARG A 57 -3.57 23.66 -1.85
C ARG A 57 -3.86 22.91 -3.14
N TYR A 58 -3.62 23.55 -4.29
CA TYR A 58 -3.80 22.90 -5.58
C TYR A 58 -2.83 21.73 -5.77
N GLN A 59 -1.57 21.89 -5.40
CA GLN A 59 -0.57 20.81 -5.45
C GLN A 59 -0.94 19.65 -4.54
N LEU A 60 -1.39 19.94 -3.31
CA LEU A 60 -1.86 18.92 -2.37
C LEU A 60 -3.06 18.13 -2.94
N PHE A 61 -4.03 18.84 -3.53
CA PHE A 61 -5.16 18.21 -4.21
C PHE A 61 -4.70 17.29 -5.35
N LYS A 62 -3.74 17.75 -6.17
CA LYS A 62 -3.17 16.93 -7.25
C LYS A 62 -2.51 15.67 -6.70
N CYS A 63 -1.67 15.78 -5.67
CA CYS A 63 -1.03 14.63 -5.04
C CYS A 63 -2.06 13.64 -4.46
N GLN A 64 -3.16 14.13 -3.88
CA GLN A 64 -4.24 13.27 -3.38
C GLN A 64 -4.96 12.54 -4.52
N SER A 65 -5.19 13.20 -5.64
CA SER A 65 -5.76 12.58 -6.85
C SER A 65 -4.81 11.52 -7.42
N ASP A 66 -3.52 11.82 -7.56
CA ASP A 66 -2.52 10.87 -8.08
C ASP A 66 -2.41 9.64 -7.17
N ARG A 67 -2.48 9.83 -5.83
CA ARG A 67 -2.55 8.73 -4.86
C ARG A 67 -3.77 7.84 -5.10
N GLN A 68 -4.96 8.42 -5.28
CA GLN A 68 -6.18 7.64 -5.54
C GLN A 68 -6.09 6.83 -6.83
N VAL A 69 -5.51 7.41 -7.89
CA VAL A 69 -5.28 6.71 -9.16
C VAL A 69 -4.30 5.55 -8.97
N LEU A 70 -3.20 5.77 -8.25
CA LEU A 70 -2.24 4.69 -7.93
C LEU A 70 -2.86 3.59 -7.07
N GLU A 71 -3.66 3.94 -6.06
CA GLU A 71 -4.39 2.97 -5.24
C GLU A 71 -5.35 2.14 -6.09
N PHE A 72 -6.07 2.76 -7.02
CA PHE A 72 -6.90 2.07 -7.98
C PHE A 72 -6.09 1.10 -8.85
N HIS A 73 -4.95 1.53 -9.40
CA HIS A 73 -4.09 0.65 -10.21
C HIS A 73 -3.53 -0.51 -9.39
N VAL A 74 -3.05 -0.28 -8.17
CA VAL A 74 -2.55 -1.34 -7.28
C VAL A 74 -3.65 -2.34 -6.94
N GLN A 75 -4.86 -1.87 -6.65
CA GLN A 75 -6.01 -2.76 -6.41
C GLN A 75 -6.39 -3.54 -7.67
N GLY A 76 -6.37 -2.89 -8.83
CA GLY A 76 -6.59 -3.52 -10.13
C GLY A 76 -5.57 -4.61 -10.43
N SER A 77 -4.27 -4.30 -10.34
CA SER A 77 -3.19 -5.27 -10.53
C SER A 77 -3.24 -6.40 -9.50
N ARG A 78 -3.68 -6.14 -8.25
CA ARG A 78 -3.92 -7.20 -7.27
C ARG A 78 -5.08 -8.10 -7.67
N ALA A 79 -6.19 -7.54 -8.15
CA ALA A 79 -7.33 -8.31 -8.63
C ALA A 79 -6.94 -9.16 -9.85
N GLU A 80 -6.14 -8.62 -10.77
CA GLU A 80 -5.59 -9.33 -11.92
C GLU A 80 -4.62 -10.44 -11.49
N ALA A 81 -3.71 -10.18 -10.55
CA ALA A 81 -2.81 -11.19 -10.01
C ALA A 81 -3.57 -12.31 -9.28
N MET A 82 -4.62 -11.98 -8.52
CA MET A 82 -5.50 -12.97 -7.89
C MET A 82 -6.32 -13.75 -8.92
N ALA A 83 -6.79 -13.10 -9.98
CA ALA A 83 -7.48 -13.76 -11.08
C ALA A 83 -6.53 -14.73 -11.79
N ALA A 84 -5.30 -14.30 -12.09
CA ALA A 84 -4.24 -15.13 -12.66
C ALA A 84 -3.89 -16.30 -11.74
N LEU A 85 -3.73 -16.08 -10.43
CA LEU A 85 -3.52 -17.15 -9.45
C LEU A 85 -4.70 -18.14 -9.41
N ASN A 86 -5.93 -17.66 -9.47
CA ASN A 86 -7.11 -18.54 -9.53
C ASN A 86 -7.18 -19.30 -10.85
N LEU A 87 -6.75 -18.69 -11.96
CA LEU A 87 -6.69 -19.31 -13.27
C LEU A 87 -5.57 -20.38 -13.29
N LEU A 88 -4.40 -20.07 -12.74
CA LEU A 88 -3.32 -21.02 -12.48
C LEU A 88 -3.74 -22.13 -11.54
N ARG A 89 -4.56 -21.87 -10.52
CA ARG A 89 -5.16 -22.92 -9.67
C ARG A 89 -6.13 -23.81 -10.44
N ARG A 90 -6.85 -23.27 -11.42
CA ARG A 90 -7.82 -24.00 -12.25
C ARG A 90 -7.15 -24.79 -13.38
N LEU A 91 -6.04 -24.27 -13.92
CA LEU A 91 -5.26 -24.90 -14.99
C LEU A 91 -4.19 -25.84 -14.43
N SER A 92 -3.63 -25.54 -13.26
CA SER A 92 -2.91 -26.52 -12.47
C SER A 92 -3.89 -27.62 -12.06
N PRO A 93 -3.56 -28.90 -12.26
CA PRO A 93 -4.44 -30.01 -11.93
C PRO A 93 -4.57 -30.25 -10.42
N THR A 94 -4.57 -29.20 -9.58
CA THR A 94 -4.92 -29.24 -8.14
C THR A 94 -5.00 -27.83 -7.51
N ALA A 95 -6.18 -27.20 -7.52
CA ALA A 95 -6.54 -26.15 -6.54
C ALA A 95 -6.85 -26.70 -5.13
N GLU A 96 -6.66 -28.01 -4.93
CA GLU A 96 -6.34 -28.59 -3.64
C GLU A 96 -4.84 -28.87 -3.65
N ALA A 97 -4.04 -27.99 -3.05
CA ALA A 97 -2.80 -28.44 -2.44
C ALA A 97 -3.14 -29.35 -1.24
N SER A 98 -3.70 -30.51 -1.55
CA SER A 98 -3.51 -31.72 -0.80
C SER A 98 -2.79 -32.60 -1.80
N ALA A 99 -1.45 -32.56 -1.81
CA ALA A 99 -0.77 -33.82 -1.99
C ALA A 99 -1.48 -34.74 -1.00
N ASP A 100 -2.22 -35.73 -1.50
CA ASP A 100 -2.84 -36.73 -0.64
C ASP A 100 -1.77 -37.08 0.39
N PRO A 101 -2.03 -36.98 1.71
CA PRO A 101 -0.99 -37.20 2.71
C PRO A 101 -0.20 -38.49 2.46
N LEU A 102 -0.85 -39.48 1.84
CA LEU A 102 -0.22 -40.70 1.35
C LEU A 102 0.78 -40.47 0.21
N GLU A 103 0.45 -39.67 -0.80
CA GLU A 103 1.36 -39.27 -1.89
C GLU A 103 2.58 -38.50 -1.37
N ALA A 104 2.39 -37.59 -0.41
CA ALA A 104 3.48 -36.85 0.21
C ALA A 104 4.44 -37.78 0.99
N ILE A 105 3.88 -38.72 1.77
CA ILE A 105 4.67 -39.72 2.50
C ILE A 105 5.44 -40.63 1.54
N LEU A 106 4.81 -41.06 0.45
CA LEU A 106 5.43 -41.93 -0.55
C LEU A 106 6.53 -41.19 -1.35
N SER A 107 6.29 -39.94 -1.72
CA SER A 107 7.31 -39.08 -2.35
C SER A 107 8.51 -38.85 -1.44
N PHE A 108 8.27 -38.55 -0.16
CA PHE A 108 9.33 -38.43 0.85
C PHE A 108 10.14 -39.73 1.00
N ALA A 109 9.46 -40.88 1.07
CA ALA A 109 10.15 -42.17 1.15
C ALA A 109 11.01 -42.45 -0.09
N HIS A 110 10.52 -42.07 -1.28
CA HIS A 110 11.26 -42.17 -2.53
C HIS A 110 12.51 -41.26 -2.50
N GLU A 111 12.37 -39.99 -2.14
CA GLU A 111 13.48 -39.04 -2.03
C GLU A 111 14.54 -39.52 -1.05
N ALA A 112 14.14 -39.97 0.14
CA ALA A 112 15.06 -40.48 1.15
C ALA A 112 15.87 -41.69 0.63
N LYS A 113 15.25 -42.57 -0.16
CA LYS A 113 15.96 -43.68 -0.84
C LYS A 113 16.95 -43.18 -1.88
N VAL A 114 16.53 -42.26 -2.75
CA VAL A 114 17.37 -41.69 -3.83
C VAL A 114 18.59 -40.96 -3.24
N LEU A 115 18.40 -40.25 -2.12
CA LEU A 115 19.46 -39.55 -1.41
C LEU A 115 20.35 -40.48 -0.56
N GLY A 116 20.06 -41.78 -0.50
CA GLY A 116 20.81 -42.74 0.32
C GLY A 116 20.60 -42.57 1.83
N ALA A 117 19.54 -41.88 2.24
CA ALA A 117 19.18 -41.68 3.64
C ALA A 117 18.48 -42.93 4.19
N PHE A 118 19.28 -43.88 4.69
CA PHE A 118 18.74 -45.09 5.30
C PHE A 118 18.27 -44.84 6.73
N TYR A 119 16.95 -44.77 6.89
CA TYR A 119 16.30 -44.73 8.20
C TYR A 119 15.53 -46.05 8.42
N PRO A 120 15.85 -46.84 9.48
CA PRO A 120 15.28 -48.18 9.66
C PRO A 120 13.75 -48.32 9.58
N PRO A 121 12.93 -47.35 10.04
CA PRO A 121 11.46 -47.46 9.90
C PRO A 121 10.93 -46.98 8.54
N LEU A 122 11.77 -46.41 7.67
CA LEU A 122 11.35 -45.90 6.36
C LEU A 122 10.69 -46.98 5.47
N PRO A 123 11.21 -48.22 5.37
CA PRO A 123 10.55 -49.27 4.59
C PRO A 123 9.18 -49.66 5.14
N ALA A 124 9.01 -49.64 6.47
CA ALA A 124 7.73 -49.94 7.11
C ALA A 124 6.71 -48.82 6.88
N LEU A 125 7.15 -47.56 6.94
CA LEU A 125 6.34 -46.38 6.62
C LEU A 125 5.85 -46.41 5.18
N GLU A 126 6.75 -46.65 4.22
CA GLU A 126 6.45 -46.74 2.80
C GLU A 126 5.47 -47.89 2.51
N ALA A 127 5.73 -49.09 3.04
CA ALA A 127 4.83 -50.24 2.84
C ALA A 127 3.42 -49.95 3.37
N ARG A 128 3.31 -49.27 4.51
CA ARG A 128 2.03 -48.88 5.08
C ARG A 128 1.32 -47.82 4.23
N ALA A 129 2.04 -46.81 3.75
CA ALA A 129 1.50 -45.78 2.88
C ALA A 129 1.05 -46.35 1.52
N GLN A 130 1.81 -47.31 0.96
CA GLN A 130 1.48 -48.00 -0.29
C GLN A 130 0.18 -48.82 -0.16
N ALA A 131 0.02 -49.54 0.95
CA ALA A 131 -1.20 -50.30 1.21
C ALA A 131 -2.44 -49.39 1.30
N LEU A 132 -2.33 -48.30 2.07
CA LEU A 132 -3.42 -47.31 2.21
C LEU A 132 -3.72 -46.61 0.87
N TRP A 133 -2.69 -46.33 0.07
CA TRP A 133 -2.86 -45.77 -1.27
C TRP A 133 -3.62 -46.72 -2.18
N GLN A 134 -3.25 -48.00 -2.20
CA GLN A 134 -3.89 -49.01 -3.03
C GLN A 134 -5.34 -49.27 -2.61
N GLU A 135 -5.64 -49.26 -1.31
CA GLU A 135 -7.00 -49.34 -0.78
C GLU A 135 -7.86 -48.15 -1.24
N ARG A 136 -7.29 -46.94 -1.27
CA ARG A 136 -8.01 -45.70 -1.60
C ARG A 136 -8.20 -45.48 -3.10
N HIS A 137 -7.16 -45.77 -3.88
CA HIS A 137 -7.07 -45.40 -5.30
C HIS A 137 -7.15 -46.60 -6.25
N SER A 138 -7.28 -47.82 -5.72
CA SER A 138 -7.36 -49.08 -6.49
C SER A 138 -6.15 -49.34 -7.41
N GLN A 139 -5.04 -48.64 -7.20
CA GLN A 139 -3.81 -48.75 -7.98
C GLN A 139 -2.60 -48.63 -7.07
N ALA A 140 -1.48 -49.23 -7.44
CA ALA A 140 -0.21 -48.98 -6.77
C ALA A 140 0.25 -47.55 -7.08
N TRP A 141 0.77 -46.84 -6.07
CA TRP A 141 1.45 -45.57 -6.32
C TRP A 141 2.76 -45.84 -7.07
N ALA A 142 3.03 -44.99 -8.05
CA ALA A 142 4.30 -44.92 -8.75
C ALA A 142 4.79 -43.47 -8.71
N PHE A 143 6.10 -43.31 -8.58
CA PHE A 143 6.72 -41.99 -8.58
C PHE A 143 6.56 -41.34 -9.96
N ASP A 144 5.96 -40.16 -10.00
CA ASP A 144 5.85 -39.30 -11.18
C ASP A 144 6.77 -38.09 -10.99
N PRO A 145 7.91 -38.02 -11.71
CA PRO A 145 8.91 -36.98 -11.51
C PRO A 145 8.39 -35.58 -11.89
N TRP A 146 7.51 -35.50 -12.89
CA TRP A 146 6.97 -34.22 -13.35
C TRP A 146 5.95 -33.67 -12.38
N ARG A 147 5.07 -34.54 -11.88
CA ARG A 147 4.11 -34.18 -10.82
C ARG A 147 4.83 -33.81 -9.53
N TRP A 148 5.86 -34.56 -9.16
CA TRP A 148 6.70 -34.24 -8.01
C TRP A 148 7.31 -32.83 -8.18
N LEU A 149 7.98 -32.56 -9.29
CA LEU A 149 8.67 -31.29 -9.52
C LEU A 149 7.69 -30.10 -9.53
N ALA A 150 6.52 -30.27 -10.14
CA ALA A 150 5.46 -29.25 -10.14
C ALA A 150 4.93 -28.96 -8.72
N LEU A 151 4.70 -29.99 -7.90
CA LEU A 151 4.26 -29.84 -6.51
C LEU A 151 5.32 -29.13 -5.66
N HIS A 152 6.60 -29.52 -5.82
CA HIS A 152 7.70 -28.90 -5.09
C HIS A 152 7.90 -27.43 -5.49
N ALA A 153 7.93 -27.12 -6.79
CA ALA A 153 8.03 -25.75 -7.28
C ALA A 153 6.86 -24.87 -6.79
N SER A 154 5.64 -25.42 -6.82
CA SER A 154 4.45 -24.72 -6.32
C SER A 154 4.51 -24.45 -4.81
N SER A 155 5.00 -25.41 -4.02
CA SER A 155 5.15 -25.25 -2.57
C SER A 155 6.20 -24.19 -2.20
N LEU A 156 7.32 -24.13 -2.95
CA LEU A 156 8.35 -23.12 -2.78
C LEU A 156 7.84 -21.73 -3.14
N LEU A 157 7.10 -21.61 -4.26
CA LEU A 157 6.47 -20.35 -4.65
C LEU A 157 5.47 -19.87 -3.58
N GLN A 158 4.66 -20.78 -3.03
CA GLN A 158 3.71 -20.45 -1.97
C GLN A 158 4.43 -19.98 -0.69
N ALA A 159 5.56 -20.60 -0.32
CA ALA A 159 6.36 -20.18 0.83
C ALA A 159 6.95 -18.78 0.63
N LEU A 160 7.46 -18.48 -0.57
CA LEU A 160 7.98 -17.15 -0.92
C LEU A 160 6.87 -16.08 -0.86
N GLU A 161 5.70 -16.36 -1.42
CA GLU A 161 4.56 -15.44 -1.38
C GLU A 161 4.02 -15.24 0.04
N HIS A 162 3.98 -16.30 0.86
CA HIS A 162 3.61 -16.15 2.27
C HIS A 162 4.59 -15.26 3.03
N ARG A 163 5.90 -15.44 2.78
CA ARG A 163 6.93 -14.58 3.38
C ARG A 163 6.78 -13.13 2.94
N ARG A 164 6.46 -12.91 1.67
CA ARG A 164 6.18 -11.57 1.13
C ARG A 164 4.99 -10.91 1.79
N GLN A 165 3.90 -11.65 1.98
CA GLN A 165 2.73 -11.15 2.67
C GLN A 165 3.03 -10.78 4.13
N GLN A 166 3.83 -11.59 4.83
CA GLN A 166 4.27 -11.29 6.20
C GLN A 166 5.07 -9.98 6.25
N SER A 167 6.07 -9.81 5.38
CA SER A 167 6.89 -8.59 5.34
C SER A 167 6.08 -7.33 5.03
N ILE A 168 5.01 -7.43 4.23
CA ILE A 168 4.11 -6.30 3.98
C ILE A 168 3.24 -5.99 5.21
N HIS A 169 2.82 -6.98 5.99
CA HIS A 169 2.00 -6.77 7.19
C HIS A 169 2.82 -6.24 8.38
N GLU A 170 4.12 -6.51 8.42
CA GLU A 170 5.01 -6.07 9.50
C GLU A 170 5.41 -4.58 9.39
N VAL A 171 5.12 -3.91 8.26
CA VAL A 171 5.55 -2.53 8.01
C VAL A 171 4.35 -1.60 7.84
N GLU A 172 4.34 -0.47 8.55
CA GLU A 172 3.27 0.55 8.49
C GLU A 172 3.13 1.18 7.08
N HIS A 173 4.19 1.12 6.28
CA HIS A 173 4.25 1.62 4.91
C HIS A 173 4.47 0.48 3.89
N LEU A 174 3.47 0.29 3.02
CA LEU A 174 3.47 -0.73 1.95
C LEU A 174 4.70 -0.69 1.03
N ALA A 175 5.23 0.51 0.75
CA ALA A 175 6.42 0.69 -0.09
C ALA A 175 7.69 0.13 0.57
N GLU A 176 7.80 0.23 1.89
CA GLU A 176 8.91 -0.31 2.66
C GLU A 176 8.80 -1.84 2.79
N GLY A 177 7.58 -2.37 2.96
CA GLY A 177 7.34 -3.82 2.96
C GLY A 177 7.64 -4.51 1.62
N LEU A 178 7.44 -3.81 0.50
CA LEU A 178 7.82 -4.30 -0.84
C LEU A 178 9.32 -4.20 -1.11
N ALA A 179 9.99 -3.16 -0.58
CA ALA A 179 11.44 -3.00 -0.68
C ALA A 179 12.21 -3.93 0.28
N ALA A 180 11.57 -4.35 1.38
CA ALA A 180 12.14 -5.28 2.37
C ALA A 180 12.26 -6.72 1.86
N LEU A 181 11.47 -7.09 0.83
CA LEU A 181 11.72 -8.34 0.14
C LEU A 181 12.95 -8.18 -0.76
N ASP A 182 13.98 -8.99 -0.52
CA ASP A 182 15.17 -9.01 -1.34
C ASP A 182 14.79 -9.17 -2.83
N ALA A 183 15.24 -8.24 -3.68
CA ALA A 183 15.02 -8.30 -5.12
C ALA A 183 15.47 -9.64 -5.72
N GLY A 184 16.46 -10.30 -5.09
CA GLY A 184 16.88 -11.65 -5.44
C GLY A 184 15.79 -12.71 -5.23
N LEU A 185 14.97 -12.61 -4.16
CA LEU A 185 13.86 -13.53 -3.91
C LEU A 185 12.68 -13.32 -4.88
N GLY A 186 12.44 -12.08 -5.30
CA GLY A 186 11.46 -11.77 -6.35
C GLY A 186 11.82 -12.45 -7.68
N GLY A 187 13.09 -12.34 -8.09
CA GLY A 187 13.57 -13.02 -9.31
C GLY A 187 13.47 -14.54 -9.25
N LEU A 188 13.66 -15.15 -8.07
CA LEU A 188 13.46 -16.59 -7.89
C LEU A 188 11.98 -17.00 -8.01
N ALA A 189 11.04 -16.17 -7.51
CA ALA A 189 9.62 -16.42 -7.67
C ALA A 189 9.20 -16.38 -9.15
N ASP A 190 9.72 -15.43 -9.93
CA ASP A 190 9.45 -15.34 -11.36
C ASP A 190 9.95 -16.58 -12.11
N LEU A 191 11.17 -17.06 -11.79
CA LEU A 191 11.72 -18.29 -12.36
C LEU A 191 10.91 -19.54 -11.97
N LEU A 192 10.39 -19.61 -10.75
CA LEU A 192 9.51 -20.71 -10.32
C LEU A 192 8.18 -20.69 -11.07
N VAL A 193 7.62 -19.50 -11.33
CA VAL A 193 6.41 -19.34 -12.15
C VAL A 193 6.66 -19.84 -13.58
N GLU A 194 7.77 -19.44 -14.20
CA GLU A 194 8.15 -19.89 -15.53
C GLU A 194 8.35 -21.41 -15.58
N LEU A 195 9.02 -21.98 -14.58
CA LEU A 195 9.22 -23.43 -14.45
C LEU A 195 7.87 -24.18 -14.38
N ILE A 196 6.95 -23.74 -13.53
CA ILE A 196 5.62 -24.36 -13.39
C ILE A 196 4.85 -24.30 -14.71
N GLN A 197 4.90 -23.17 -15.42
CA GLN A 197 4.25 -23.00 -16.72
C GLN A 197 4.82 -23.91 -17.81
N ASN A 198 6.14 -24.14 -17.79
CA ASN A 198 6.79 -25.01 -18.78
C ASN A 198 6.50 -26.49 -18.53
N LEU A 199 6.44 -26.92 -17.27
CA LEU A 199 6.08 -28.30 -16.89
C LEU A 199 4.66 -28.69 -17.33
N ASP A 200 3.74 -27.72 -17.32
CA ASP A 200 2.36 -27.93 -17.76
C ASP A 200 2.24 -28.08 -19.29
N ARG A 201 3.11 -27.39 -20.03
CA ARG A 201 3.19 -27.47 -21.51
C ARG A 201 3.77 -28.81 -21.96
N GLU A 202 4.89 -29.25 -21.38
CA GLU A 202 5.51 -30.53 -21.74
C GLU A 202 4.56 -31.71 -21.48
N LYS A 203 3.78 -31.67 -20.41
CA LYS A 203 2.76 -32.68 -20.12
C LYS A 203 1.60 -32.68 -21.12
N SER A 204 1.25 -31.53 -21.67
CA SER A 204 0.18 -31.39 -22.67
C SER A 204 0.60 -31.91 -24.05
N ASP A 205 1.88 -31.75 -24.39
CA ASP A 205 2.46 -32.23 -25.65
C ASP A 205 2.70 -33.76 -25.65
N GLU A 206 2.96 -34.39 -24.50
CA GLU A 206 3.08 -35.85 -24.38
C GLU A 206 1.74 -36.61 -24.48
N LEU A 207 0.61 -35.91 -24.34
CA LEU A 207 -0.75 -36.48 -24.39
C LEU A 207 -1.48 -36.22 -25.72
N SER A 208 -0.85 -35.52 -26.67
CA SER A 208 -1.37 -35.18 -28.01
C SER A 208 -0.78 -36.07 -29.11
#